data_AF-A0A952WRH9-F1
#
_entry.id   AF-A0A952WRH9-F1
#
_cell.length_a   1.000
_cell.length_b   1.000
_cell.length_c   1.000
_cell.angle_alpha   90.00
_cell.angle_beta   90.00
_cell.angle_gamma   90.00
#
_symmetry.space_group_name_H-M   'P 1'
#
loop_
_entity.id
_entity.type
_entity.pdbx_description
1 polymer ?
#
loop_
_entity_poly.entity_id
_entity_poly.type
_entity_poly.pdbx_seq_one_letter_code
_entity_poly.pdbx_strand_id
1 'polypeptide(L)'
;MDTILNSPPEPRPSWGPGLDQETPTMFAVRNSLPVTRESITHKFSIARHEGYLTIGLYPDGTPGEIFIKMSKEGSTICGFCQAFCRAFSLAIQHGLTIEAAIARFKDMRFEPLGATSNPDIPQAQSVIDYVARYIELHWGGRPR
;
A
#
# COMPACT_ATOMS: atom_id res chain seq x y z
N MET A 1 -13.11 55.99 -47.30
CA MET A 1 -13.18 54.58 -47.71
C MET A 1 -11.77 54.05 -47.57
N ASP A 2 -11.52 53.26 -46.53
CA ASP A 2 -10.52 52.18 -46.57
C ASP A 2 -10.70 51.34 -45.29
N THR A 3 -11.33 50.20 -45.50
CA THR A 3 -11.66 49.17 -44.53
C THR A 3 -10.36 48.46 -44.12
N ILE A 4 -9.92 48.61 -42.87
CA ILE A 4 -8.91 47.72 -42.30
C ILE A 4 -9.57 46.35 -42.13
N LEU A 5 -9.30 45.46 -43.08
CA LEU A 5 -9.75 44.07 -43.10
C LEU A 5 -9.02 43.30 -41.99
N ASN A 6 -9.71 43.10 -40.86
CA ASN A 6 -9.29 42.15 -39.85
C ASN A 6 -9.34 40.74 -40.47
N SER A 7 -8.18 40.15 -40.75
CA SER A 7 -8.11 38.80 -41.31
C SER A 7 -8.58 37.78 -40.25
N PRO A 8 -9.40 36.77 -40.61
CA PRO A 8 -9.84 35.78 -39.65
C PRO A 8 -8.64 34.94 -39.16
N PRO A 9 -8.62 34.50 -37.89
CA PRO A 9 -7.59 33.61 -37.39
C PRO A 9 -7.65 32.27 -38.13
N GLU A 10 -6.49 31.72 -38.49
CA GLU A 10 -6.41 30.42 -39.17
C GLU A 10 -7.10 29.31 -38.37
N PRO A 11 -7.74 28.33 -39.04
CA PRO A 11 -8.31 27.19 -38.34
C PRO A 11 -7.20 26.41 -37.65
N ARG A 12 -7.38 26.16 -36.34
CA ARG A 12 -6.48 25.30 -35.57
C ARG A 12 -6.35 23.95 -36.26
N PRO A 13 -5.14 23.36 -36.32
CA PRO A 13 -4.96 22.05 -36.92
C PRO A 13 -5.81 21.02 -36.18
N SER A 14 -6.72 20.38 -36.90
CA SER A 14 -7.48 19.22 -36.42
C SER A 14 -6.58 17.99 -36.47
N TRP A 15 -5.86 17.72 -35.38
CA TRP A 15 -5.12 16.48 -35.22
C TRP A 15 -5.69 15.63 -34.08
N GLY A 16 -6.14 14.42 -34.39
CA GLY A 16 -6.21 13.30 -33.45
C GLY A 16 -7.61 12.87 -32.98
N PRO A 17 -7.83 11.55 -32.78
CA PRO A 17 -9.13 10.88 -32.85
C PRO A 17 -10.06 11.24 -31.69
N GLY A 18 -11.37 11.03 -31.91
CA GLY A 18 -12.44 11.29 -30.95
C GLY A 18 -12.06 10.89 -29.53
N LEU A 19 -12.28 11.79 -28.58
CA LEU A 19 -12.20 11.53 -27.15
C LEU A 19 -13.44 10.73 -26.70
N ASP A 20 -13.70 9.63 -27.41
CA ASP A 20 -14.44 8.47 -26.92
C ASP A 20 -13.39 7.50 -26.35
N GLN A 21 -12.32 8.03 -25.74
CA GLN A 21 -11.49 7.23 -24.87
C GLN A 21 -12.40 6.87 -23.71
N GLU A 22 -13.04 5.71 -23.80
CA GLU A 22 -13.49 4.95 -22.64
C GLU A 22 -12.26 4.85 -21.73
N THR A 23 -12.07 5.85 -20.88
CA THR A 23 -11.20 5.78 -19.72
C THR A 23 -11.57 4.45 -19.11
N PRO A 24 -10.67 3.44 -19.08
CA PRO A 24 -11.05 2.13 -18.59
C PRO A 24 -11.54 2.36 -17.18
N THR A 25 -12.86 2.27 -17.01
CA THR A 25 -13.48 2.53 -15.73
C THR A 25 -12.97 1.36 -14.91
N MET A 26 -12.02 1.62 -14.01
CA MET A 26 -11.44 0.59 -13.17
C MET A 26 -12.53 0.09 -12.23
N PHE A 27 -13.41 -0.79 -12.73
CA PHE A 27 -14.38 -1.55 -11.96
C PHE A 27 -13.65 -2.68 -11.23
N ALA A 28 -12.55 -2.38 -10.55
CA ALA A 28 -12.02 -3.29 -9.56
C ALA A 28 -13.01 -3.25 -8.40
N VAL A 29 -13.89 -4.26 -8.31
CA VAL A 29 -14.86 -4.42 -7.22
C VAL A 29 -14.07 -4.43 -5.92
N ARG A 30 -14.11 -3.31 -5.20
CA ARG A 30 -13.40 -3.15 -3.93
C ARG A 30 -14.06 -4.04 -2.89
N ASN A 31 -13.36 -5.06 -2.43
CA ASN A 31 -13.79 -5.85 -1.28
C ASN A 31 -13.52 -5.06 0.01
N SER A 32 -14.46 -4.21 0.39
CA SER A 32 -14.32 -3.34 1.56
C SER A 32 -14.52 -4.15 2.86
N LEU A 33 -13.72 -3.83 3.88
CA LEU A 33 -13.88 -4.47 5.19
C LEU A 33 -15.14 -3.95 5.91
N PRO A 34 -15.80 -4.76 6.76
CA PRO A 34 -16.96 -4.35 7.54
C PRO A 34 -16.65 -3.17 8.47
N VAL A 35 -17.64 -2.35 8.82
CA VAL A 35 -17.45 -1.19 9.72
C VAL A 35 -16.81 -1.60 11.05
N THR A 36 -17.25 -2.72 11.61
CA THR A 36 -16.67 -3.34 12.81
C THR A 36 -16.00 -4.64 12.41
N ARG A 37 -14.74 -4.81 12.79
CA ARG A 37 -13.91 -5.94 12.38
C ARG A 37 -12.92 -6.32 13.48
N GLU A 38 -12.46 -7.57 13.46
CA GLU A 38 -11.37 -7.98 14.34
C GLU A 38 -10.03 -7.44 13.85
N SER A 39 -9.11 -7.20 14.78
CA SER A 39 -7.76 -6.79 14.44
C SER A 39 -6.74 -7.41 15.39
N ILE A 40 -5.55 -7.66 14.86
CA ILE A 40 -4.39 -8.12 15.63
C ILE A 40 -3.43 -6.95 15.73
N THR A 41 -2.99 -6.61 16.94
CA THR A 41 -1.94 -5.60 17.15
C THR A 41 -0.71 -6.25 17.77
N HIS A 42 0.42 -6.04 17.13
CA HIS A 42 1.72 -6.58 17.52
C HIS A 42 2.72 -5.45 17.74
N LYS A 43 3.34 -5.42 18.91
CA LYS A 43 4.46 -4.51 19.19
C LYS A 43 5.74 -5.17 18.69
N PHE A 44 6.54 -4.42 17.93
CA PHE A 44 7.83 -4.86 17.46
C PHE A 44 8.90 -3.79 17.71
N SER A 45 10.16 -4.20 17.61
CA SER A 45 11.27 -3.28 17.43
C SER A 45 12.24 -3.81 16.38
N ILE A 46 12.89 -2.92 15.63
CA ILE A 46 13.94 -3.24 14.66
C ILE A 46 15.10 -2.30 14.95
N ALA A 47 16.28 -2.83 15.28
CA ALA A 47 17.46 -2.02 15.62
C ALA A 47 17.19 -0.89 16.64
N ARG A 48 16.38 -1.18 17.67
CA ARG A 48 15.92 -0.24 18.73
C ARG A 48 14.87 0.78 18.30
N HIS A 49 14.43 0.77 17.05
CA HIS A 49 13.26 1.53 16.60
C HIS A 49 12.01 0.75 16.93
N GLU A 50 11.15 1.28 17.81
CA GLU A 50 9.93 0.61 18.23
C GLU A 50 8.76 0.96 17.32
N GLY A 51 7.89 -0.01 17.06
CA GLY A 51 6.68 0.18 16.28
C GLY A 51 5.55 -0.72 16.71
N TYR A 52 4.36 -0.40 16.23
CA TYR A 52 3.16 -1.21 16.35
C TYR A 52 2.65 -1.52 14.96
N LEU A 53 2.42 -2.80 14.70
CA LEU A 53 1.74 -3.30 13.52
C LEU A 53 0.33 -3.70 13.92
N THR A 54 -0.68 -3.11 13.28
CA THR A 54 -2.08 -3.51 13.44
C THR A 54 -2.57 -4.07 12.12
N ILE A 55 -3.18 -5.25 12.15
CA ILE A 55 -3.73 -5.94 10.98
C ILE A 55 -5.23 -6.07 11.18
N GLY A 56 -6.02 -5.42 10.34
CA GLY A 56 -7.48 -5.58 10.30
C GLY A 56 -7.85 -6.80 9.47
N LEU A 57 -8.76 -7.62 9.97
CA LEU A 57 -9.15 -8.88 9.36
C LEU A 57 -10.50 -8.79 8.66
N TYR A 58 -10.64 -9.55 7.58
CA TYR A 58 -11.93 -9.90 7.02
C TYR A 58 -12.66 -10.91 7.93
N PRO A 59 -13.98 -11.12 7.75
CA PRO A 59 -14.76 -12.09 8.54
C PRO A 59 -14.25 -13.53 8.45
N ASP A 60 -13.52 -13.88 7.39
CA ASP A 60 -12.86 -15.19 7.22
C ASP A 60 -11.51 -15.30 7.95
N GLY A 61 -11.08 -14.23 8.62
CA GLY A 61 -9.81 -14.15 9.35
C GLY A 61 -8.59 -13.90 8.46
N THR A 62 -8.78 -13.55 7.19
CA THR A 62 -7.69 -13.12 6.30
C THR A 62 -7.36 -11.64 6.52
N PRO A 63 -6.10 -11.20 6.29
CA PRO A 63 -5.74 -9.78 6.38
C PRO A 63 -6.43 -8.96 5.30
N GLY A 64 -7.05 -7.83 5.67
CA GLY A 64 -7.66 -6.90 4.73
C GLY A 64 -7.11 -5.48 4.77
N GLU A 65 -6.43 -5.11 5.85
CA GLU A 65 -5.71 -3.85 5.95
C GLU A 65 -4.59 -3.95 6.98
N ILE A 66 -3.59 -3.07 6.83
CA ILE A 66 -2.49 -2.95 7.78
C ILE A 66 -2.29 -1.49 8.18
N PHE A 67 -1.82 -1.29 9.40
CA PHE A 67 -1.39 0.00 9.91
C PHE A 67 -0.08 -0.17 10.66
N ILE A 68 0.84 0.76 10.42
CA ILE A 68 2.15 0.80 11.09
C ILE A 68 2.27 2.14 11.78
N LYS A 69 2.55 2.11 13.09
CA LYS A 69 2.88 3.27 13.88
C LYS A 69 4.28 3.12 14.44
N MET A 70 5.20 3.96 13.99
CA MET A 70 6.56 4.00 14.53
C MET A 70 6.62 4.98 15.71
N SER A 71 7.35 4.61 16.77
CA SER A 71 7.58 5.45 17.94
C SER A 71 8.89 6.20 17.77
N LYS A 72 8.89 7.51 18.07
CA LYS A 72 10.10 8.37 18.09
C LYS A 72 10.82 8.55 16.74
N GLU A 73 10.19 8.13 15.64
CA GLU A 73 10.68 8.38 14.30
C GLU A 73 10.25 9.75 13.78
N GLY A 74 11.08 10.34 12.91
CA GLY A 74 10.76 11.59 12.23
C GLY A 74 9.46 11.52 11.41
N SER A 75 8.87 12.69 11.14
CA SER A 75 7.61 12.81 10.38
C SER A 75 7.67 12.15 9.01
N THR A 76 8.84 12.12 8.37
CA THR A 76 9.07 11.47 7.07
C THR A 76 8.79 9.97 7.11
N ILE A 77 9.39 9.24 8.06
CA ILE A 77 9.21 7.79 8.19
C ILE A 77 7.77 7.48 8.59
N CYS A 78 7.23 8.21 9.56
CA CYS A 78 5.83 8.05 9.96
C CYS A 78 4.86 8.29 8.79
N GLY A 79 5.08 9.34 8.01
CA GLY A 79 4.27 9.68 6.84
C GLY A 79 4.38 8.62 5.73
N PHE A 80 5.60 8.13 5.46
CA PHE A 80 5.84 7.05 4.51
C PHE A 80 5.13 5.75 4.94
N CYS A 81 5.29 5.33 6.19
CA CYS A 81 4.63 4.13 6.72
C CYS A 81 3.11 4.24 6.59
N GLN A 82 2.52 5.40 6.92
CA GLN A 82 1.08 5.62 6.76
C GLN A 82 0.63 5.57 5.29
N ALA A 83 1.39 6.20 4.38
CA ALA A 83 1.10 6.17 2.95
C ALA A 83 1.19 4.75 2.39
N PHE A 84 2.24 4.01 2.75
CA PHE A 84 2.41 2.61 2.39
C PHE A 84 1.25 1.75 2.91
N CYS A 85 0.90 1.87 4.19
CA CYS A 85 -0.20 1.12 4.79
C CYS A 85 -1.52 1.32 4.05
N ARG A 86 -1.83 2.57 3.67
CA ARG A 86 -3.02 2.87 2.86
C ARG A 86 -2.95 2.23 1.48
N ALA A 87 -1.82 2.36 0.79
CA ALA A 87 -1.63 1.78 -0.53
C ALA A 87 -1.73 0.25 -0.50
N PHE A 88 -1.09 -0.40 0.47
CA PHE A 88 -1.11 -1.84 0.66
C PHE A 88 -2.52 -2.35 0.98
N SER A 89 -3.23 -1.67 1.89
CA SER A 89 -4.61 -2.02 2.25
C SER A 89 -5.55 -1.90 1.05
N LEU A 90 -5.39 -0.86 0.23
CA LEU A 90 -6.13 -0.72 -1.02
C LEU A 90 -5.77 -1.84 -2.01
N ALA A 91 -4.49 -2.17 -2.16
CA ALA A 91 -4.06 -3.23 -3.06
C ALA A 91 -4.72 -4.58 -2.69
N ILE A 92 -4.74 -4.94 -1.41
CA ILE A 92 -5.42 -6.16 -0.93
C ILE A 92 -6.92 -6.10 -1.22
N GLN A 93 -7.57 -4.98 -0.90
CA GLN A 93 -9.02 -4.79 -1.12
C GLN A 93 -9.39 -4.84 -2.61
N HIS A 94 -8.44 -4.62 -3.51
CA HIS A 94 -8.61 -4.70 -4.97
C HIS A 94 -8.02 -5.98 -5.59
N GLY A 95 -7.67 -6.98 -4.79
CA GLY A 95 -7.34 -8.33 -5.26
C GLY A 95 -5.86 -8.72 -5.24
N LEU A 96 -4.98 -7.93 -4.61
CA LEU A 96 -3.62 -8.40 -4.32
C LEU A 96 -3.70 -9.52 -3.27
N THR A 97 -3.31 -10.74 -3.65
CA THR A 97 -3.26 -11.86 -2.71
C THR A 97 -2.15 -11.67 -1.68
N ILE A 98 -2.33 -12.28 -0.51
CA ILE A 98 -1.35 -12.18 0.58
C ILE A 98 -0.01 -12.79 0.18
N GLU A 99 -0.03 -13.91 -0.55
CA GLU A 99 1.17 -14.59 -1.04
C GLU A 99 1.93 -13.70 -2.05
N ALA A 100 1.20 -13.05 -2.96
CA ALA A 100 1.80 -12.12 -3.92
C ALA A 100 2.38 -10.89 -3.21
N ALA A 101 1.69 -10.38 -2.19
CA ALA A 101 2.21 -9.30 -1.37
C ALA A 101 3.52 -9.70 -0.66
N ILE A 102 3.53 -10.82 0.06
CA ILE A 102 4.73 -11.34 0.75
C ILE A 102 5.90 -11.46 -0.23
N ALA A 103 5.67 -12.09 -1.39
CA ALA A 103 6.72 -12.30 -2.39
C ALA A 103 7.32 -11.00 -2.94
N ARG A 104 6.59 -9.87 -2.89
CA ARG A 104 7.06 -8.58 -3.40
C ARG A 104 7.73 -7.70 -2.35
N PHE A 105 7.32 -7.83 -1.09
CA PHE A 105 7.76 -6.94 -0.02
C PHE A 105 8.82 -7.59 0.90
N LYS A 106 8.90 -8.92 0.95
CA LYS A 106 9.97 -9.62 1.64
C LYS A 106 11.32 -9.29 1.02
N ASP A 107 12.34 -9.16 1.85
CA ASP A 107 13.72 -8.81 1.53
C ASP A 107 13.93 -7.39 0.98
N MET A 108 12.90 -6.53 0.98
CA MET A 108 13.07 -5.11 0.72
C MET A 108 14.00 -4.48 1.77
N ARG A 109 15.01 -3.75 1.30
CA ARG A 109 16.11 -3.26 2.13
C ARG A 109 16.14 -1.74 2.24
N PHE A 110 15.97 -1.22 3.45
CA PHE A 110 16.14 0.18 3.81
C PHE A 110 16.06 0.35 5.34
N GLU A 111 16.59 1.45 5.87
CA GLU A 111 16.56 1.70 7.31
C GLU A 111 15.16 2.09 7.82
N PRO A 112 14.78 1.68 9.05
CA PRO A 112 15.56 0.87 9.99
C PRO A 112 15.59 -0.62 9.64
N LEU A 113 16.75 -1.25 9.80
CA LEU A 113 17.01 -2.68 9.57
C LEU A 113 17.91 -3.26 10.66
N GLY A 114 17.82 -4.57 10.88
CA GLY A 114 18.66 -5.30 11.84
C GLY A 114 17.86 -6.21 12.77
N ALA A 115 18.40 -6.43 13.97
CA ALA A 115 17.84 -7.35 14.95
C ALA A 115 16.45 -6.88 15.41
N THR A 116 15.53 -7.83 15.60
CA THR A 116 14.16 -7.52 16.06
C THR A 116 13.87 -8.06 17.46
N SER A 117 12.79 -7.57 18.07
CA SER A 117 12.27 -8.12 19.34
C SER A 117 11.47 -9.42 19.20
N ASN A 118 11.18 -9.86 17.98
CA ASN A 118 10.40 -11.05 17.72
C ASN A 118 11.33 -12.27 17.51
N PRO A 119 11.29 -13.30 18.37
CA PRO A 119 12.16 -14.46 18.26
C PRO A 119 11.95 -15.26 16.96
N ASP A 120 10.74 -15.24 16.40
CA ASP A 120 10.43 -15.94 15.14
C ASP A 120 10.94 -15.17 13.92
N ILE A 121 11.27 -13.88 14.08
CA ILE A 121 11.80 -13.00 13.03
C ILE A 121 13.03 -12.28 13.57
N PRO A 122 14.16 -12.98 13.80
CA PRO A 122 15.29 -12.42 14.55
C PRO A 122 15.97 -11.24 13.86
N GLN A 123 15.85 -11.11 12.54
CA GLN A 123 16.42 -10.05 11.72
C GLN A 123 15.41 -9.58 10.67
N ALA A 124 15.42 -8.28 10.36
CA ALA A 124 14.63 -7.69 9.29
C ALA A 124 15.46 -6.71 8.45
N GLN A 125 15.22 -6.68 7.14
CA GLN A 125 15.93 -5.83 6.19
C GLN A 125 15.29 -4.44 6.02
N SER A 126 14.09 -4.27 6.54
CA SER A 126 13.37 -3.00 6.70
C SER A 126 12.13 -3.21 7.56
N VAL A 127 11.42 -2.13 7.89
CA VAL A 127 10.07 -2.20 8.49
C VAL A 127 9.11 -2.99 7.60
N ILE A 128 9.20 -2.82 6.27
CA ILE A 128 8.26 -3.44 5.34
C ILE A 128 8.56 -4.92 5.11
N ASP A 129 9.84 -5.29 5.07
CA ASP A 129 10.27 -6.70 5.12
C ASP A 129 9.78 -7.38 6.42
N TYR A 130 9.90 -6.71 7.56
CA TYR A 130 9.38 -7.23 8.83
C TYR A 130 7.87 -7.49 8.77
N VAL A 131 7.09 -6.55 8.23
CA VAL A 131 5.64 -6.74 8.06
C VAL A 131 5.34 -7.91 7.12
N ALA A 132 6.05 -8.04 6.00
CA ALA A 132 5.86 -9.15 5.07
C ALA A 132 6.16 -10.50 5.75
N ARG A 133 7.27 -10.60 6.49
CA ARG A 133 7.65 -11.80 7.26
C ARG A 133 6.65 -12.11 8.38
N TYR A 134 6.12 -11.10 9.05
CA TYR A 134 5.11 -11.28 10.09
C TYR A 134 3.80 -11.80 9.50
N ILE A 135 3.38 -11.28 8.36
CA ILE A 135 2.20 -11.79 7.64
C ILE A 135 2.46 -13.21 7.15
N GLU A 136 3.64 -13.50 6.59
CA GLU A 136 4.04 -14.84 6.18
C GLU A 136 3.99 -15.85 7.35
N LEU A 137 4.46 -15.47 8.53
CA LEU A 137 4.43 -16.33 9.72
C LEU A 137 3.01 -16.75 10.13
N HIS A 138 2.01 -15.89 9.90
CA HIS A 138 0.63 -16.11 10.35
C HIS A 138 -0.31 -16.61 9.25
N TRP A 139 -0.03 -16.27 7.98
CA TRP A 139 -0.88 -16.58 6.82
C TRP A 139 -0.13 -17.17 5.62
N GLY A 140 1.20 -17.22 5.63
CA GLY A 140 2.00 -17.83 4.56
C GLY A 140 2.00 -19.36 4.65
N GLY A 141 1.08 -20.01 3.95
CA GLY A 141 1.15 -21.47 3.73
C GLY A 141 0.03 -22.33 4.33
N ARG A 142 -1.13 -21.77 4.68
CA ARG A 142 -2.31 -22.61 4.97
C ARG A 142 -3.19 -22.79 3.72
N PRO A 143 -3.33 -24.01 3.17
CA PRO A 143 -4.59 -24.39 2.57
C PRO A 143 -5.62 -24.48 3.70
N ARG A 144 -6.73 -23.74 3.61
CA ARG A 144 -7.90 -23.93 4.47
C ARG A 144 -8.97 -24.67 3.68
#